data_AF-A0A0D6L5H8-F1
#
_entry.id   AF-A0A0D6L5H8-F1
#
_cell.length_a   1.000
_cell.length_b   1.000
_cell.length_c   1.000
_cell.angle_alpha   90.00
_cell.angle_beta   90.00
_cell.angle_gamma   90.00
#
_symmetry.space_group_name_H-M   'P 1'
#
loop_
_entity.id
_entity.type
_entity.pdbx_description
1 polymer ?
#
loop_
_entity_poly.entity_id
_entity_poly.type
_entity_poly.pdbx_seq_one_letter_code
_entity_poly.pdbx_strand_id
1 'polypeptide(L)'
;MEHNGVSIDRFVYTCDSTQSNGSSEEFLPATGLGFIGGYIVLVIFHLLRWRVDDYLTRKRELLADLADFKENERFIEETAKTIDELNREKEEHSEIIQQINQDKCDLEKQMDDARFEQRERETQLARKYETLLKLMESSNEKIRESGLGEEATIHPDDIPHARIPKLPTPPAPLPTPQWKGLTGLIPPMMSLDQMMMATQFRPPPAVPAHLKAADHQSPPMKVDDAVEKSGLAEIVYQNERVRRLEECKLIEGTCQSCFQQIHRNAPICPMCKSKSRSKNPKKPKKKD
;
A
#
# COMPACT_ATOMS: atom_id res chain seq x y z
N MET A 1 -12.54 28.09 24.20
CA MET A 1 -12.22 29.48 23.83
C MET A 1 -13.27 29.93 22.83
N GLU A 2 -14.13 30.82 23.33
CA GLU A 2 -15.03 31.77 22.64
C GLU A 2 -15.71 31.37 21.32
N HIS A 3 -16.95 30.90 21.46
CA HIS A 3 -17.97 30.88 20.41
C HIS A 3 -18.48 32.32 20.17
N ASN A 4 -18.06 32.96 19.08
CA ASN A 4 -18.68 34.19 18.60
C ASN A 4 -19.77 33.86 17.56
N GLY A 5 -20.96 33.54 18.06
CA GLY A 5 -22.18 33.48 17.26
C GLY A 5 -22.64 34.89 16.91
N VAL A 6 -22.44 35.31 15.66
CA VAL A 6 -22.99 36.56 15.15
C VAL A 6 -24.48 36.35 14.89
N SER A 7 -25.30 36.86 15.81
CA SER A 7 -26.74 36.98 15.65
C SER A 7 -27.03 38.01 14.55
N ILE A 8 -27.49 37.55 13.38
CA ILE A 8 -27.94 38.43 12.30
C ILE A 8 -29.39 38.82 12.62
N ASP A 9 -29.55 40.02 13.18
CA ASP A 9 -30.85 40.65 13.38
C ASP A 9 -31.59 40.75 12.05
N ARG A 10 -32.72 40.06 12.00
CA ARG A 10 -33.67 40.03 10.89
C ARG A 10 -34.42 41.35 10.89
N PHE A 11 -33.90 42.37 10.23
CA PHE A 11 -34.64 43.61 9.94
C PHE A 11 -35.75 43.29 8.92
N VAL A 12 -36.89 42.84 9.44
CA VAL A 12 -38.14 42.76 8.69
C VAL A 12 -38.66 44.19 8.56
N TYR A 13 -38.51 44.80 7.38
CA TYR A 13 -39.28 45.98 7.03
C TYR A 13 -40.73 45.54 6.78
N THR A 14 -41.54 45.53 7.84
CA THR A 14 -43.00 45.54 7.72
C THR A 14 -43.40 46.91 7.17
N CYS A 15 -43.76 46.93 5.89
CA CYS A 15 -44.42 48.09 5.28
C CYS A 15 -45.87 48.08 5.77
N ASP A 16 -46.15 48.93 6.76
CA ASP A 16 -47.48 49.12 7.33
C ASP A 16 -48.32 49.95 6.35
N SER A 17 -49.16 49.27 5.55
CA SER A 17 -50.14 49.90 4.68
C SER A 17 -51.32 50.37 5.53
N THR A 18 -51.22 51.55 6.11
CA THR A 18 -52.38 52.25 6.70
C THR A 18 -53.38 52.59 5.60
N GLN A 19 -54.45 51.81 5.55
CA GLN A 19 -55.64 52.00 4.74
C GLN A 19 -56.50 53.09 5.40
N SER A 20 -56.40 54.34 4.95
CA SER A 20 -57.32 55.40 5.36
C SER A 20 -58.56 55.40 4.47
N ASN A 21 -59.69 55.01 5.06
CA ASN A 21 -61.01 55.18 4.48
C ASN A 21 -61.48 56.63 4.57
N GLY A 22 -61.95 57.17 3.44
CA GLY A 22 -63.14 58.03 3.39
C GLY A 22 -62.96 59.52 3.64
N SER A 23 -62.92 60.30 2.56
CA SER A 23 -63.77 61.49 2.40
C SER A 23 -63.76 61.94 0.94
N SER A 24 -64.93 61.93 0.34
CA SER A 24 -65.21 62.45 -1.00
C SER A 24 -65.10 63.97 -1.01
N GLU A 25 -63.93 64.49 -1.38
CA GLU A 25 -63.73 65.89 -1.72
C GLU A 25 -63.64 66.07 -3.25
N GLU A 26 -64.28 67.14 -3.71
CA GLU A 26 -64.54 67.47 -5.11
C GLU A 26 -63.24 67.65 -5.91
N PHE A 27 -63.15 66.89 -7.01
CA PHE A 27 -62.01 66.85 -7.92
C PHE A 27 -61.97 68.12 -8.79
N LEU A 28 -61.22 69.13 -8.36
CA LEU A 28 -60.71 70.18 -9.26
C LEU A 28 -59.69 69.55 -10.24
N PRO A 29 -59.71 69.89 -11.54
CA PRO A 29 -58.75 69.36 -12.50
C PRO A 29 -57.37 69.97 -12.22
N ALA A 30 -56.59 69.28 -11.39
CA ALA A 30 -55.19 69.59 -11.17
C ALA A 30 -54.46 69.49 -12.53
N THR A 31 -54.02 70.66 -13.01
CA THR A 31 -53.17 70.84 -14.18
C THR A 31 -52.05 69.79 -14.23
N GLY A 32 -51.89 69.11 -15.38
CA GLY A 32 -51.04 67.91 -15.60
C GLY A 32 -49.54 68.00 -15.29
N LEU A 33 -49.05 69.08 -14.68
CA LEU A 33 -47.67 69.25 -14.20
C LEU A 33 -47.36 68.43 -12.93
N GLY A 34 -48.36 68.19 -12.06
CA GLY A 34 -48.16 67.39 -10.83
C GLY A 34 -47.92 65.90 -11.09
N PHE A 35 -48.47 65.37 -12.18
CA PHE A 35 -48.37 63.95 -12.53
C PHE A 35 -46.96 63.58 -13.02
N ILE A 36 -46.33 64.48 -13.77
CA ILE A 36 -44.95 64.32 -14.26
C ILE A 36 -43.97 64.36 -13.08
N GLY A 37 -44.16 65.28 -12.13
CA GLY A 37 -43.35 65.36 -10.92
C GLY A 37 -43.43 64.10 -10.06
N GLY A 38 -44.62 63.56 -9.84
CA GLY A 38 -44.81 62.31 -9.10
C GLY A 38 -44.15 61.10 -9.76
N TYR A 39 -44.25 60.97 -11.09
CA TYR A 39 -43.61 59.89 -11.83
C TYR A 39 -42.08 59.94 -11.73
N ILE A 40 -41.47 61.12 -11.85
CA ILE A 40 -40.02 61.29 -11.71
C ILE A 40 -39.53 60.85 -10.32
N VAL A 41 -40.24 61.24 -9.26
CA VAL A 41 -39.91 60.83 -7.88
C VAL A 41 -40.01 59.32 -7.70
N LEU A 42 -41.05 58.68 -8.26
CA LEU A 42 -41.20 57.21 -8.21
C LEU A 42 -40.08 56.49 -8.96
N VAL A 43 -39.69 56.99 -10.15
CA VAL A 43 -38.58 56.41 -10.92
C VAL A 43 -37.26 56.55 -10.17
N ILE A 44 -36.98 57.72 -9.57
CA ILE A 44 -35.78 57.93 -8.75
C ILE A 44 -35.78 57.00 -7.54
N PHE A 45 -36.91 56.90 -6.82
CA PHE A 45 -37.03 56.01 -5.68
C PHE A 45 -36.82 54.54 -6.06
N HIS A 46 -37.40 54.10 -7.18
CA HIS A 46 -37.22 52.73 -7.68
C HIS A 46 -35.77 52.47 -8.10
N LEU A 47 -35.10 53.43 -8.74
CA LEU A 47 -33.70 53.33 -9.12
C LEU A 47 -32.80 53.23 -7.87
N LEU A 48 -33.04 54.05 -6.86
CA LEU A 48 -32.31 54.01 -5.58
C LEU A 48 -32.52 52.69 -4.86
N ARG A 49 -33.77 52.21 -4.79
CA ARG A 49 -34.10 50.91 -4.21
C ARG A 49 -33.38 49.77 -4.93
N TRP A 50 -33.45 49.74 -6.26
CA TRP A 50 -32.75 48.74 -7.07
C TRP A 50 -31.23 48.78 -6.83
N ARG A 51 -30.65 49.98 -6.72
CA ARG A 51 -29.22 50.14 -6.46
C ARG A 51 -28.81 49.61 -5.09
N VAL A 52 -29.63 49.83 -4.06
CA VAL A 52 -29.43 49.26 -2.72
C VAL A 52 -29.57 47.75 -2.74
N ASP A 53 -30.59 47.21 -3.43
CA ASP A 53 -30.82 45.77 -3.54
C ASP A 53 -29.67 45.06 -4.29
N ASP A 54 -29.13 45.66 -5.37
CA ASP A 54 -27.92 45.20 -6.08
C ASP A 54 -26.70 45.18 -5.15
N TYR A 55 -26.48 46.26 -4.38
CA TYR A 55 -25.40 46.31 -3.40
C TYR A 55 -25.54 45.22 -2.32
N LEU A 56 -26.74 45.05 -1.75
CA LEU A 56 -27.01 44.03 -0.73
C LEU A 56 -26.85 42.61 -1.27
N THR A 57 -27.19 42.38 -2.54
CA THR A 57 -27.00 41.09 -3.20
C THR A 57 -25.52 40.78 -3.36
N ARG A 58 -24.72 41.70 -3.91
CA ARG A 58 -23.26 41.53 -4.04
C ARG A 58 -22.57 41.37 -2.69
N LYS A 59 -23.03 42.06 -1.65
CA LYS A 59 -22.54 41.88 -0.28
C LYS A 59 -22.80 40.45 0.23
N ARG A 60 -23.98 39.89 -0.03
CA ARG A 60 -24.32 38.52 0.37
C ARG A 60 -23.48 37.50 -0.38
N GLU A 61 -23.29 37.68 -1.69
CA GLU A 61 -22.42 36.83 -2.51
C GLU A 61 -20.99 36.84 -1.96
N LEU A 62 -20.42 38.01 -1.70
CA LEU A 62 -19.06 38.11 -1.14
C LEU A 62 -18.93 37.46 0.25
N LEU A 63 -19.97 37.55 1.09
CA LEU A 63 -19.98 36.88 2.39
C LEU A 63 -20.07 35.35 2.26
N ALA A 64 -20.79 34.85 1.25
CA ALA A 64 -20.84 33.42 0.95
C ALA A 64 -19.47 32.94 0.45
N ASP A 65 -18.86 33.64 -0.50
CA ASP A 65 -17.52 33.31 -1.02
C ASP A 65 -16.46 33.30 0.09
N LEU A 66 -16.54 34.25 1.04
CA LEU A 66 -15.63 34.31 2.19
C LEU A 66 -15.85 33.12 3.15
N ALA A 67 -17.08 32.66 3.31
CA ALA A 67 -17.38 31.47 4.10
C ALA A 67 -16.81 30.21 3.42
N ASP A 68 -17.02 30.07 2.11
CA ASP A 68 -16.48 28.96 1.32
C ASP A 68 -14.95 28.94 1.33
N PHE A 69 -14.32 30.12 1.22
CA PHE A 69 -12.87 30.25 1.31
C PHE A 69 -12.33 29.74 2.66
N LYS A 70 -12.97 30.11 3.77
CA LYS A 70 -12.57 29.65 5.12
C LYS A 70 -12.74 28.16 5.29
N GLU A 71 -13.79 27.58 4.70
CA GLU A 71 -14.01 26.15 4.77
C GLU A 71 -12.97 25.38 3.94
N ASN A 72 -12.60 25.91 2.77
CA ASN A 72 -11.51 25.36 1.97
C ASN A 72 -10.16 25.42 2.71
N GLU A 73 -9.89 26.51 3.42
CA GLU A 73 -8.69 26.65 4.26
C GLU A 73 -8.64 25.56 5.34
N ARG A 74 -9.75 25.35 6.07
CA ARG A 74 -9.88 24.28 7.07
C ARG A 74 -9.66 22.90 6.44
N PHE A 75 -10.26 22.64 5.28
CA PHE A 75 -10.11 21.36 4.58
C PHE A 75 -8.65 21.09 4.17
N ILE A 76 -7.93 22.12 3.73
CA ILE A 76 -6.50 22.02 3.39
C ILE A 76 -5.69 21.69 4.65
N GLU A 77 -5.96 22.35 5.77
CA GLU A 77 -5.29 22.07 7.05
C GLU A 77 -5.52 20.64 7.54
N GLU A 78 -6.76 20.16 7.49
CA GLU A 78 -7.11 18.78 7.87
C GLU A 78 -6.45 17.75 6.96
N THR A 79 -6.38 18.05 5.65
CA THR A 79 -5.69 17.20 4.67
C THR A 79 -4.20 17.15 4.95
N ALA A 80 -3.56 18.30 5.23
CA ALA A 80 -2.14 18.36 5.59
C ALA A 80 -1.85 17.55 6.86
N LYS A 81 -2.68 17.69 7.89
CA LYS A 81 -2.56 16.91 9.13
C LYS A 81 -2.66 15.40 8.88
N THR A 82 -3.56 14.97 8.00
CA THR A 82 -3.72 13.56 7.63
C THR A 82 -2.48 13.04 6.90
N ILE A 83 -1.88 13.85 6.03
CA ILE A 83 -0.63 13.50 5.35
C ILE A 83 0.51 13.31 6.36
N ASP A 84 0.62 14.21 7.34
CA ASP A 84 1.66 14.11 8.38
C ASP A 84 1.50 12.84 9.23
N GLU A 85 0.26 12.50 9.60
CA GLU A 85 -0.03 11.28 10.34
C GLU A 85 0.37 10.03 9.55
N LEU A 86 -0.01 9.94 8.27
CA LEU A 86 0.37 8.83 7.40
C LEU A 86 1.89 8.71 7.23
N ASN A 87 2.61 9.84 7.16
CA ASN A 87 4.06 9.82 7.09
C ASN A 87 4.71 9.31 8.38
N ARG A 88 4.12 9.64 9.54
CA ARG A 88 4.56 9.09 10.82
C ARG A 88 4.34 7.58 10.89
N GLU A 89 3.15 7.10 10.56
CA GLU A 89 2.84 5.66 10.51
C GLU A 89 3.77 4.91 9.55
N LYS A 90 4.09 5.52 8.40
CA LYS A 90 5.06 4.97 7.45
C LYS A 90 6.45 4.80 8.06
N GLU A 91 6.93 5.78 8.82
CA GLU A 91 8.23 5.70 9.49
C GLU A 91 8.23 4.61 10.56
N GLU A 92 7.18 4.55 11.39
CA GLU A 92 7.01 3.49 12.39
C GLU A 92 7.01 2.09 11.75
N HIS A 93 6.31 1.91 10.62
CA HIS A 93 6.35 0.66 9.86
C HIS A 93 7.74 0.35 9.29
N SER A 94 8.47 1.36 8.83
CA SER A 94 9.85 1.21 8.35
C SER A 94 10.77 0.69 9.46
N GLU A 95 10.65 1.24 10.67
CA GLU A 95 11.41 0.79 11.85
C GLU A 95 11.08 -0.65 12.24
N ILE A 96 9.79 -1.01 12.27
CA ILE A 96 9.35 -2.39 12.56
C ILE A 96 9.95 -3.39 11.56
N ILE A 97 9.94 -3.06 10.26
CA ILE A 97 10.53 -3.91 9.21
C ILE A 97 12.03 -4.07 9.41
N GLN A 98 12.75 -3.00 9.78
CA GLN A 98 14.18 -3.08 10.08
C GLN A 98 14.46 -4.02 11.25
N GLN A 99 13.67 -3.92 12.33
CA GLN A 99 13.79 -4.81 13.48
C GLN A 99 13.54 -6.28 13.11
N ILE A 100 12.49 -6.58 12.35
CA ILE A 100 12.19 -7.96 11.91
C ILE A 100 13.35 -8.54 11.10
N ASN A 101 13.98 -7.74 10.24
CA ASN A 101 15.14 -8.19 9.47
C ASN A 101 16.36 -8.45 10.35
N GLN A 102 16.58 -7.61 11.37
CA GLN A 102 17.64 -7.84 12.36
C GLN A 102 17.41 -9.13 13.14
N ASP A 103 16.19 -9.33 13.67
CA ASP A 103 15.81 -10.52 14.42
C ASP A 103 15.96 -11.79 13.56
N LYS A 104 15.58 -11.71 12.28
CA LYS A 104 15.79 -12.80 11.33
C LYS A 104 17.27 -13.18 11.21
N CYS A 105 18.15 -12.20 11.01
CA CYS A 105 19.59 -12.45 10.91
C CYS A 105 20.16 -13.05 12.21
N ASP A 106 19.71 -12.56 13.36
CA ASP A 106 20.15 -13.07 14.65
C ASP A 106 19.68 -14.52 14.91
N LEU A 107 18.44 -14.85 14.53
CA LEU A 107 17.91 -16.21 14.63
C LEU A 107 18.59 -17.18 13.64
N GLU A 108 18.87 -16.75 12.41
CA GLU A 108 19.63 -17.53 11.43
C GLU A 108 21.01 -17.88 11.98
N LYS A 109 21.70 -16.90 12.57
CA LYS A 109 22.99 -17.11 13.24
C LYS A 109 22.89 -18.10 14.41
N GLN A 110 21.93 -17.92 15.31
CA GLN A 110 21.73 -18.83 16.45
C GLN A 110 21.46 -20.28 16.00
N MET A 111 20.69 -20.46 14.92
CA MET A 111 20.46 -21.78 14.36
C MET A 111 21.74 -22.42 13.81
N ASP A 112 22.56 -21.65 13.11
CA ASP A 112 23.82 -22.14 12.55
C ASP A 112 24.84 -22.47 13.64
N ASP A 113 24.92 -21.65 14.69
CA ASP A 113 25.74 -21.91 15.88
C ASP A 113 25.27 -23.20 16.58
N ALA A 114 23.98 -23.37 16.83
CA ALA A 114 23.43 -24.58 17.45
C ALA A 114 23.71 -25.84 16.60
N ARG A 115 23.57 -25.75 15.27
CA ARG A 115 23.90 -26.83 14.33
C ARG A 115 25.40 -27.14 14.30
N PHE A 116 26.25 -26.14 14.47
CA PHE A 116 27.69 -26.31 14.56
C PHE A 116 28.06 -27.05 15.84
N GLU A 117 27.58 -26.58 17.00
CA GLU A 117 27.84 -27.23 18.28
C GLU A 117 27.29 -28.66 18.32
N GLN A 118 26.13 -28.91 17.71
CA GLN A 118 25.58 -30.27 17.61
C GLN A 118 26.54 -31.18 16.83
N ARG A 119 26.99 -30.76 15.64
CA ARG A 119 27.96 -31.53 14.83
C ARG A 119 29.27 -31.76 15.56
N GLU A 120 29.72 -30.77 16.32
CA GLU A 120 30.92 -30.90 17.14
C GLU A 120 30.72 -31.95 18.24
N ARG A 121 29.61 -31.91 18.98
CA ARG A 121 29.28 -32.92 20.01
C ARG A 121 29.16 -34.33 19.43
N GLU A 122 28.51 -34.48 18.27
CA GLU A 122 28.41 -35.75 17.55
C GLU A 122 29.79 -36.28 17.14
N THR A 123 30.66 -35.41 16.63
CA THR A 123 32.04 -35.76 16.27
C THR A 123 32.85 -36.18 17.50
N GLN A 124 32.72 -35.45 18.61
CA GLN A 124 33.38 -35.80 19.87
C GLN A 124 32.88 -37.15 20.41
N LEU A 125 31.58 -37.42 20.30
CA LEU A 125 30.98 -38.68 20.72
C LEU A 125 31.48 -39.84 19.85
N ALA A 126 31.53 -39.68 18.53
CA ALA A 126 32.06 -40.68 17.61
C ALA A 126 33.52 -41.05 17.93
N ARG A 127 34.37 -40.06 18.24
CA ARG A 127 35.77 -40.29 18.68
C ARG A 127 35.86 -41.10 19.98
N LYS A 128 34.97 -40.84 20.94
CA LYS A 128 34.91 -41.62 22.19
C LYS A 128 34.49 -43.07 21.93
N TYR A 129 33.50 -43.31 21.07
CA TYR A 129 33.09 -44.66 20.66
C TYR A 129 34.23 -45.40 19.94
N GLU A 130 34.94 -44.74 19.02
CA GLU A 130 36.08 -45.33 18.33
C GLU A 130 37.20 -45.74 19.32
N THR A 131 37.49 -44.88 20.29
CA THR A 131 38.47 -45.17 21.34
C THR A 131 38.05 -46.36 22.20
N LEU A 132 36.77 -46.45 22.55
CA LEU A 132 36.22 -47.56 23.34
C LEU A 132 36.28 -48.88 22.57
N LEU A 133 35.92 -48.89 21.29
CA LEU A 133 36.00 -50.08 20.43
C LEU A 133 37.45 -50.59 20.34
N LYS A 134 38.43 -49.69 20.13
CA LYS A 134 39.85 -50.05 20.12
C LYS A 134 40.34 -50.64 21.44
N LEU A 135 39.89 -50.09 22.58
CA LEU A 135 40.21 -50.63 23.91
C LEU A 135 39.58 -51.99 24.15
N MET A 136 38.33 -52.18 23.73
CA MET A 136 37.62 -53.46 23.80
C MET A 136 38.37 -54.52 23.00
N GLU A 137 38.71 -54.24 21.75
CA GLU A 137 39.48 -55.15 20.88
C GLU A 137 40.85 -55.50 21.49
N SER A 138 41.59 -54.51 22.00
CA SER A 138 42.88 -54.73 22.66
C SER A 138 42.76 -55.55 23.95
N SER A 139 41.67 -55.39 24.71
CA SER A 139 41.43 -56.16 25.92
C SER A 139 41.07 -57.61 25.60
N ASN A 140 40.20 -57.82 24.60
CA ASN A 140 39.84 -59.15 24.13
C ASN A 140 41.06 -59.91 23.57
N GLU A 141 41.97 -59.25 22.86
CA GLU A 141 43.25 -59.85 22.43
C GLU A 141 44.07 -60.37 23.62
N LYS A 142 44.27 -59.54 24.65
CA LYS A 142 45.03 -59.93 25.85
C LYS A 142 44.40 -61.08 26.62
N ILE A 143 43.07 -61.15 26.65
CA ILE A 143 42.34 -62.27 27.28
C ILE A 143 42.66 -63.57 26.54
N ARG A 144 42.63 -63.55 25.19
CA ARG A 144 43.02 -64.70 24.37
C ARG A 144 44.47 -65.12 24.60
N GLU A 145 45.40 -64.17 24.67
CA GLU A 145 46.82 -64.44 24.94
C GLU A 145 47.06 -65.03 26.34
N SER A 146 46.20 -64.71 27.32
CA SER A 146 46.33 -65.16 28.71
C SER A 146 45.73 -66.55 28.96
N GLY A 147 45.04 -67.15 27.98
CA GLY A 147 44.41 -68.46 28.11
C GLY A 147 43.17 -68.51 29.02
N LEU A 148 42.61 -67.36 29.38
CA LEU A 148 41.30 -67.28 30.03
C LEU A 148 40.22 -67.49 28.97
N GLY A 149 39.31 -68.45 29.20
CA GLY A 149 38.32 -68.91 28.20
C GLY A 149 37.37 -67.83 27.65
N GLU A 150 36.62 -68.19 26.60
CA GLU A 150 35.70 -67.34 25.83
C GLU A 150 34.64 -66.59 26.67
N GLU A 151 34.34 -67.06 27.88
CA GLU A 151 33.36 -66.43 28.77
C GLU A 151 33.77 -65.02 29.25
N ALA A 152 35.05 -64.63 29.12
CA ALA A 152 35.57 -63.35 29.60
C ALA A 152 35.64 -62.24 28.52
N THR A 153 35.36 -62.52 27.25
CA THR A 153 35.43 -61.51 26.17
C THR A 153 34.28 -60.51 26.21
N ILE A 154 34.60 -59.22 26.07
CA ILE A 154 33.65 -58.10 26.07
C ILE A 154 32.94 -58.08 24.71
N HIS A 155 31.60 -58.08 24.70
CA HIS A 155 30.80 -58.13 23.46
C HIS A 155 30.39 -56.72 22.99
N PRO A 156 30.26 -56.46 21.68
CA PRO A 156 29.80 -55.16 21.16
C PRO A 156 28.44 -54.67 21.68
N ASP A 157 27.57 -55.58 22.12
CA ASP A 157 26.26 -55.25 22.70
C ASP A 157 26.35 -54.63 24.10
N ASP A 158 27.49 -54.80 24.80
CA ASP A 158 27.75 -54.19 26.10
C ASP A 158 28.04 -52.68 25.99
N ILE A 159 28.25 -52.19 24.75
CA ILE A 159 28.52 -50.78 24.48
C ILE A 159 27.19 -50.00 24.48
N PRO A 160 27.04 -48.97 25.33
CA PRO A 160 25.81 -48.19 25.40
C PRO A 160 25.53 -47.54 24.04
N HIS A 161 24.43 -47.92 23.39
CA HIS A 161 23.98 -47.24 22.19
C HIS A 161 23.28 -45.96 22.63
N ALA A 162 23.90 -44.81 22.38
CA ALA A 162 23.22 -43.53 22.54
C ALA A 162 22.00 -43.54 21.59
N ARG A 163 20.80 -43.75 22.14
CA ARG A 163 19.56 -43.37 21.46
C ARG A 163 19.55 -41.85 21.39
N ILE A 164 20.32 -41.29 20.47
CA ILE A 164 20.22 -39.89 20.10
C ILE A 164 18.78 -39.75 19.59
N PRO A 165 17.91 -38.97 20.27
CA PRO A 165 16.61 -38.64 19.69
C PRO A 165 16.91 -38.07 18.32
N LYS A 166 16.51 -38.78 17.26
CA LYS A 166 16.63 -38.26 15.91
C LYS A 166 15.98 -36.89 15.94
N LEU A 167 16.78 -35.82 15.78
CA LEU A 167 16.22 -34.51 15.50
C LEU A 167 15.20 -34.72 14.39
N PRO A 168 14.00 -34.14 14.49
CA PRO A 168 13.00 -34.27 13.44
C PRO A 168 13.70 -33.89 12.14
N THR A 169 13.80 -34.87 11.25
CA THR A 169 14.19 -34.67 9.87
C THR A 169 13.38 -33.46 9.39
N PRO A 170 13.98 -32.45 8.73
CA PRO A 170 13.21 -31.31 8.25
C PRO A 170 12.01 -31.88 7.50
N PRO A 171 10.78 -31.53 7.90
CA PRO A 171 9.60 -32.14 7.32
C PRO A 171 9.71 -31.95 5.82
N ALA A 172 9.55 -33.05 5.08
CA ALA A 172 9.19 -32.95 3.67
C ALA A 172 8.07 -31.89 3.55
N PRO A 173 8.09 -31.03 2.52
CA PRO A 173 7.17 -29.90 2.44
C PRO A 173 5.73 -30.39 2.64
N LEU A 174 5.19 -30.12 3.83
CA LEU A 174 3.80 -30.39 4.16
C LEU A 174 2.96 -29.42 3.33
N PRO A 175 1.80 -29.87 2.79
CA PRO A 175 0.85 -28.96 2.19
C PRO A 175 0.43 -27.92 3.23
N THR A 176 0.33 -26.68 2.77
CA THR A 176 -0.08 -25.49 3.51
C THR A 176 -1.21 -25.76 4.51
N PRO A 177 -1.10 -25.29 5.78
CA PRO A 177 -2.22 -25.39 6.70
C PRO A 177 -3.35 -24.47 6.21
N GLN A 178 -4.49 -25.08 5.90
CA GLN A 178 -5.74 -24.37 5.62
C GLN A 178 -6.32 -23.90 6.95
N TRP A 179 -6.20 -22.60 7.24
CA TRP A 179 -6.81 -21.97 8.41
C TRP A 179 -8.33 -21.99 8.23
N LYS A 180 -9.00 -23.03 8.74
CA LYS A 180 -10.46 -23.11 8.81
C LYS A 180 -10.90 -22.54 10.15
N GLY A 181 -11.30 -21.27 10.15
CA GLY A 181 -12.00 -20.68 11.29
C GLY A 181 -11.66 -19.23 11.51
N LEU A 182 -12.08 -18.35 10.60
CA LEU A 182 -12.44 -16.94 10.85
C LEU A 182 -13.06 -16.28 9.59
N THR A 183 -13.68 -17.06 8.70
CA THR A 183 -14.45 -16.55 7.57
C THR A 183 -15.90 -16.32 8.00
N GLY A 184 -16.18 -15.17 8.62
CA GLY A 184 -17.55 -14.79 8.99
C GLY A 184 -17.89 -13.31 8.82
N LEU A 185 -16.91 -12.41 8.64
CA LEU A 185 -17.16 -10.96 8.69
C LEU A 185 -16.50 -10.13 7.58
N ILE A 186 -16.03 -10.74 6.49
CA ILE A 186 -15.44 -10.00 5.36
C ILE A 186 -16.14 -10.43 4.06
N PRO A 187 -16.74 -9.52 3.27
CA PRO A 187 -17.29 -9.86 1.96
C PRO A 187 -16.18 -10.40 1.04
N PRO A 188 -16.48 -11.33 0.11
CA PRO A 188 -15.46 -11.98 -0.71
C PRO A 188 -14.88 -10.96 -1.68
N MET A 189 -13.65 -10.52 -1.45
CA MET A 189 -12.88 -9.84 -2.48
C MET A 189 -12.52 -10.85 -3.56
N MET A 190 -12.78 -10.48 -4.81
CA MET A 190 -12.59 -11.32 -6.00
C MET A 190 -11.17 -11.90 -6.04
N SER A 191 -11.08 -13.21 -6.30
CA SER A 191 -9.82 -13.93 -6.47
C SER A 191 -8.96 -13.29 -7.57
N LEU A 192 -7.67 -13.08 -7.29
CA LEU A 192 -6.66 -12.55 -8.22
C LEU A 192 -6.57 -13.39 -9.52
N ASP A 193 -6.89 -14.69 -9.45
CA ASP A 193 -6.96 -15.58 -10.61
C ASP A 193 -8.07 -15.19 -11.60
N GLN A 194 -9.14 -14.53 -11.14
CA GLN A 194 -10.24 -14.10 -12.00
C GLN A 194 -9.93 -12.81 -12.76
N MET A 195 -9.02 -11.97 -12.25
CA MET A 195 -8.58 -10.75 -12.94
C MET A 195 -7.58 -11.04 -14.07
N MET A 196 -6.76 -12.09 -13.94
CA MET A 196 -5.77 -12.46 -14.96
C MET A 196 -6.31 -13.35 -16.10
N MET A 197 -7.57 -13.79 -16.03
CA MET A 197 -8.27 -14.50 -17.12
C MET A 197 -9.22 -13.58 -17.92
N ALA A 198 -9.46 -12.36 -17.45
CA ALA A 198 -10.30 -11.37 -18.13
C ALA A 198 -9.58 -10.58 -19.23
N THR A 199 -8.26 -10.73 -19.39
CA THR A 199 -7.50 -10.18 -20.52
C THR A 199 -7.56 -11.10 -21.74
N GLN A 200 -8.77 -11.45 -22.19
CA GLN A 200 -8.98 -11.87 -23.57
C GLN A 200 -9.22 -10.62 -24.42
N PHE A 201 -8.37 -10.44 -25.43
CA PHE A 201 -8.50 -9.44 -26.48
C PHE A 201 -9.95 -9.43 -27.02
N ARG A 202 -10.74 -8.44 -26.60
CA ARG A 202 -11.91 -8.00 -27.36
C ARG A 202 -11.42 -6.98 -28.39
N PRO A 203 -11.73 -7.15 -29.69
CA PRO A 203 -11.58 -6.05 -30.62
C PRO A 203 -12.54 -4.91 -30.22
N PRO A 204 -12.14 -3.64 -30.39
CA PRO A 204 -13.01 -2.51 -30.07
C PRO A 204 -14.24 -2.48 -31.00
N PRO A 205 -15.41 -2.00 -30.54
CA PRO A 205 -16.57 -1.84 -31.40
C PRO A 205 -16.27 -0.79 -32.49
N ALA A 206 -16.66 -1.11 -33.73
CA ALA A 206 -16.54 -0.21 -34.87
C ALA A 206 -17.41 1.04 -34.66
N VAL A 207 -16.78 2.21 -34.67
CA VAL A 207 -17.46 3.51 -34.77
C VAL A 207 -17.92 3.76 -36.22
N PRO A 208 -19.12 4.33 -36.45
CA PRO A 208 -19.58 4.66 -37.80
C PRO A 208 -18.66 5.65 -38.52
N ALA A 209 -18.31 5.32 -39.76
CA ALA A 209 -17.49 6.14 -40.64
C ALA A 209 -18.25 7.39 -41.13
N HIS A 210 -18.37 8.39 -40.27
CA HIS A 210 -18.45 9.78 -40.70
C HIS A 210 -17.86 10.65 -39.59
N LEU A 211 -16.98 11.56 -39.98
CA LEU A 211 -16.17 12.52 -39.23
C LEU A 211 -14.71 12.31 -39.63
N LYS A 212 -14.38 12.98 -40.74
CA LYS A 212 -13.05 13.06 -41.33
C LYS A 212 -12.05 13.58 -40.31
N ALA A 213 -10.83 13.07 -40.41
CA ALA A 213 -9.63 13.63 -39.81
C ALA A 213 -9.51 15.12 -40.21
N ALA A 214 -9.71 15.99 -39.24
CA ALA A 214 -9.20 17.35 -39.27
C ALA A 214 -7.99 17.39 -38.33
N ASP A 215 -6.92 18.01 -38.81
CA ASP A 215 -5.65 18.18 -38.11
C ASP A 215 -5.85 18.74 -36.69
N HIS A 216 -5.54 17.93 -35.68
CA HIS A 216 -5.40 18.38 -34.31
C HIS A 216 -3.92 18.50 -33.94
N GLN A 217 -3.31 19.56 -34.46
CA GLN A 217 -2.13 20.15 -33.83
C GLN A 217 -2.61 20.86 -32.55
N SER A 218 -2.56 20.16 -31.42
CA SER A 218 -2.85 20.78 -30.12
C SER A 218 -1.67 21.66 -29.72
N PRO A 219 -1.88 22.91 -29.24
CA PRO A 219 -0.81 23.75 -28.74
C PRO A 219 -0.12 23.10 -27.53
N PRO A 220 1.18 23.37 -27.29
CA PRO A 220 1.85 22.89 -26.10
C PRO A 220 1.19 23.56 -24.88
N MET A 221 0.65 22.76 -23.96
CA MET A 221 0.33 23.26 -22.63
C MET A 221 1.64 23.73 -21.99
N LYS A 222 1.77 25.04 -21.81
CA LYS A 222 2.74 25.59 -20.86
C LYS A 222 2.30 25.12 -19.48
N VAL A 223 3.07 24.20 -18.93
CA VAL A 223 3.08 23.95 -17.49
C VAL A 223 3.63 25.23 -16.88
N ASP A 224 2.77 26.04 -16.27
CA ASP A 224 3.23 27.15 -15.44
C ASP A 224 4.01 26.54 -14.25
N ASP A 225 5.17 27.12 -13.98
CA ASP A 225 6.25 26.68 -13.06
C ASP A 225 5.86 26.66 -11.56
N ALA A 226 4.61 26.37 -11.20
CA ALA A 226 4.12 26.38 -9.82
C ALA A 226 3.88 24.99 -9.20
N VAL A 227 4.11 23.90 -9.94
CA VAL A 227 3.90 22.51 -9.46
C VAL A 227 5.22 21.82 -9.04
N GLU A 228 6.31 22.56 -8.89
CA GLU A 228 7.60 22.01 -8.43
C GLU A 228 7.76 22.02 -6.88
N LYS A 229 6.73 22.45 -6.14
CA LYS A 229 6.77 22.56 -4.66
C LYS A 229 5.81 21.65 -3.91
N SER A 230 5.35 20.55 -4.52
CA SER A 230 4.69 19.48 -3.76
C SER A 230 5.59 18.25 -3.77
N GLY A 231 6.19 17.94 -2.60
CA GLY A 231 7.01 16.75 -2.39
C GLY A 231 6.31 15.42 -2.69
N LEU A 232 5.03 15.46 -3.06
CA LEU A 232 4.25 14.34 -3.60
C LEU A 232 4.88 13.68 -4.83
N ALA A 233 5.45 14.45 -5.77
CA ALA A 233 6.11 13.88 -6.94
C ALA A 233 7.37 13.08 -6.57
N GLU A 234 8.12 13.58 -5.58
CA GLU A 234 9.33 12.94 -5.06
C GLU A 234 9.00 11.70 -4.20
N ILE A 235 7.92 11.76 -3.40
CA ILE A 235 7.43 10.65 -2.58
C ILE A 235 6.91 9.49 -3.46
N VAL A 236 6.15 9.78 -4.52
CA VAL A 236 5.70 8.75 -5.47
C VAL A 236 6.89 8.10 -6.17
N TYR A 237 7.89 8.90 -6.58
CA TYR A 237 9.11 8.37 -7.21
C TYR A 237 9.95 7.50 -6.26
N GLN A 238 10.09 7.90 -4.99
CA GLN A 238 10.81 7.12 -3.97
C GLN A 238 10.10 5.81 -3.64
N ASN A 239 8.77 5.83 -3.50
CA ASN A 239 7.97 4.63 -3.23
C ASN A 239 8.02 3.64 -4.42
N GLU A 240 8.00 4.13 -5.66
CA GLU A 240 8.16 3.31 -6.87
C GLU A 240 9.56 2.68 -6.97
N ARG A 241 10.59 3.37 -6.45
CA ARG A 241 11.98 2.90 -6.44
C ARG A 241 12.21 1.82 -5.39
N VAL A 242 11.63 1.98 -4.19
CA VAL A 242 11.65 0.95 -3.13
C VAL A 242 10.90 -0.29 -3.57
N ARG A 243 9.69 -0.13 -4.16
CA ARG A 243 8.91 -1.25 -4.71
C ARG A 243 9.69 -2.00 -5.80
N ARG A 244 10.40 -1.30 -6.70
CA ARG A 244 11.29 -1.93 -7.70
C ARG A 244 12.50 -2.62 -7.09
N LEU A 245 13.07 -2.10 -6.01
CA LEU A 245 14.20 -2.72 -5.31
C LEU A 245 13.79 -3.98 -4.54
N GLU A 246 12.62 -3.97 -3.90
CA GLU A 246 12.04 -5.16 -3.24
C GLU A 246 11.63 -6.23 -4.26
N GLU A 247 11.07 -5.83 -5.41
CA GLU A 247 10.76 -6.73 -6.51
C GLU A 247 12.04 -7.35 -7.12
N CYS A 248 13.14 -6.60 -7.22
CA CYS A 248 14.45 -7.14 -7.63
C CYS A 248 15.06 -8.10 -6.59
N LYS A 249 14.81 -7.89 -5.29
CA LYS A 249 15.37 -8.72 -4.20
C LYS A 249 14.69 -10.10 -4.12
N LEU A 250 13.49 -10.24 -4.67
CA LEU A 250 12.72 -11.50 -4.66
C LEU A 250 13.03 -12.45 -5.84
N ILE A 251 13.92 -12.08 -6.77
CA ILE A 251 14.22 -12.82 -8.00
C ILE A 251 15.60 -13.50 -7.90
N GLU A 252 15.94 -14.08 -6.74
CA GLU A 252 17.11 -14.93 -6.58
C GLU A 252 16.81 -16.37 -7.05
N GLY A 253 17.53 -16.84 -8.06
CA GLY A 253 17.53 -18.22 -8.53
C GLY A 253 18.91 -18.83 -8.44
N THR A 254 19.03 -20.13 -8.18
CA THR A 254 20.33 -20.80 -8.21
C THR A 254 20.61 -21.38 -9.60
N CYS A 255 21.84 -21.22 -10.09
CA CYS A 255 22.27 -21.86 -11.33
C CYS A 255 22.24 -23.38 -11.17
N GLN A 256 21.58 -24.11 -12.07
CA GLN A 256 21.51 -25.58 -11.99
C GLN A 256 22.84 -26.28 -12.31
N SER A 257 23.84 -25.59 -12.86
CA SER A 257 25.14 -26.19 -13.22
C SER A 257 26.21 -25.95 -12.17
N CYS A 258 26.27 -24.75 -11.56
CA CYS A 258 27.30 -24.40 -10.57
C CYS A 258 26.73 -24.00 -9.20
N PHE A 259 25.41 -24.05 -9.02
CA PHE A 259 24.69 -23.75 -7.77
C PHE A 259 24.87 -22.34 -7.21
N GLN A 260 25.58 -21.45 -7.92
CA GLN A 260 25.72 -20.05 -7.54
C GLN A 260 24.39 -19.28 -7.67
N GLN A 261 24.14 -18.33 -6.78
CA GLN A 261 23.03 -17.39 -6.89
C GLN A 261 23.16 -16.53 -8.15
N ILE A 262 22.08 -16.48 -8.93
CA ILE A 262 21.92 -15.69 -10.16
C ILE A 262 20.50 -15.10 -10.18
N HIS A 263 20.26 -14.08 -10.99
CA HIS A 263 18.89 -13.60 -11.21
C HIS A 263 18.03 -14.73 -11.83
N ARG A 264 16.84 -14.98 -11.29
CA ARG A 264 15.93 -16.09 -11.70
C ARG A 264 15.58 -16.10 -13.20
N ASN A 265 15.62 -14.93 -13.84
CA ASN A 265 15.39 -14.76 -15.29
C ASN A 265 16.69 -14.55 -16.09
N ALA A 266 17.87 -14.80 -15.52
CA ALA A 266 19.12 -14.68 -16.27
C ALA A 266 19.19 -15.78 -17.35
N PRO A 267 19.39 -15.41 -18.64
CA PRO A 267 19.42 -16.37 -19.74
C PRO A 267 20.68 -17.26 -19.72
N ILE A 268 21.77 -16.77 -19.11
CA ILE A 268 23.07 -17.43 -19.01
C ILE A 268 23.67 -17.14 -17.63
N CYS A 269 24.24 -18.16 -16.98
CA CYS A 269 25.00 -17.96 -15.74
C CYS A 269 26.33 -17.23 -16.03
N PRO A 270 26.66 -16.12 -15.36
CA PRO A 270 27.90 -15.39 -15.60
C PRO A 270 29.16 -16.18 -15.21
N MET A 271 29.04 -17.12 -14.26
CA MET A 271 30.17 -17.90 -13.76
C MET A 271 30.52 -19.10 -14.66
N CYS A 272 29.52 -19.88 -15.08
CA CYS A 272 29.76 -21.12 -15.84
C CYS A 272 29.25 -21.07 -17.29
N LYS A 273 28.62 -19.97 -17.70
CA LYS A 273 28.04 -19.75 -19.05
C LYS A 273 26.97 -20.78 -19.47
N SER A 274 26.47 -21.60 -18.55
CA SER A 274 25.39 -22.53 -18.85
C SER A 274 24.05 -21.78 -18.98
N LYS A 275 23.22 -22.21 -19.94
CA LYS A 275 21.87 -21.67 -20.14
C LYS A 275 20.94 -22.22 -19.08
N SER A 276 20.18 -21.35 -18.42
CA SER A 276 19.13 -21.80 -17.49
C SER A 276 18.00 -22.43 -18.31
N ARG A 277 17.69 -23.71 -18.07
CA ARG A 277 16.50 -24.34 -18.65
C ARG A 277 15.29 -23.90 -17.83
N SER A 278 14.36 -23.17 -18.44
CA SER A 278 13.09 -22.86 -17.79
C SER A 278 12.33 -24.16 -17.50
N LYS A 279 11.73 -24.27 -16.30
CA LYS A 279 10.97 -25.47 -15.88
C LYS A 279 9.69 -25.69 -16.68
N ASN A 280 9.28 -24.74 -17.52
CA ASN A 280 8.07 -24.82 -18.34
C ASN A 280 8.41 -24.68 -19.84
N PRO A 281 8.88 -25.75 -20.51
CA PRO A 281 9.18 -25.69 -21.94
C PRO A 281 7.88 -25.44 -22.72
N LYS A 282 7.84 -24.35 -23.49
CA LYS A 282 6.72 -24.07 -24.43
C LYS A 282 6.61 -25.27 -25.38
N LYS A 283 5.42 -25.88 -25.45
CA LYS A 283 5.13 -26.99 -26.36
C LYS A 283 5.54 -26.63 -27.79
N PRO A 284 6.26 -27.51 -28.51
CA PRO A 284 6.61 -27.25 -29.90
C PRO A 284 5.34 -27.13 -30.74
N LYS A 285 5.21 -26.03 -31.49
CA LYS A 285 4.14 -25.87 -32.49
C LYS A 285 4.33 -26.97 -33.54
N LYS A 286 3.29 -27.78 -33.78
CA LYS A 286 3.23 -28.69 -34.94
C LYS A 286 3.39 -27.84 -36.20
N LYS A 287 4.27 -28.27 -37.09
CA LYS A 287 4.48 -27.70 -38.42
C LYS A 287 3.59 -28.51 -39.36
N ASP A 288 2.59 -27.87 -39.94
CA ASP A 288 1.82 -28.40 -41.08
C ASP A 288 2.67 -28.34 -42.36
#